data_AF-A0A523II95-F1
#
_entry.id   AF-A0A523II95-F1
#
_cell.length_a   1.000
_cell.length_b   1.000
_cell.length_c   1.000
_cell.angle_alpha   90.00
_cell.angle_beta   90.00
_cell.angle_gamma   90.00
#
_symmetry.space_group_name_H-M   'P 1'
#
loop_
_entity.id
_entity.type
_entity.pdbx_description
1 polymer ?
#
loop_
_entity_poly.entity_id
_entity_poly.type
_entity_poly.pdbx_seq_one_letter_code
_entity_poly.pdbx_strand_id
1 'polypeptide(L)'
;MGEITEVSRTGVFIETDEIPRSGAVVALQFWTPTGDLVDLRGEVRWNTQGLASAADLTGFGVLLHEAPQPYREFFAWIQAEKEEDLDE
;
A
#
# COMPACT_ATOMS: atom_id res chain seq x y z
N MET A 1 5.68 -2.86 12.33
CA MET A 1 6.39 -2.22 11.17
C MET A 1 5.92 -2.95 9.92
N GLY A 2 5.67 -2.25 8.81
CA GLY A 2 5.08 -2.87 7.61
C GLY A 2 5.68 -2.35 6.32
N GLU A 3 5.55 -3.13 5.25
CA GLU A 3 6.08 -2.83 3.93
C GLU A 3 4.94 -2.65 2.93
N ILE A 4 5.08 -1.68 2.02
CA ILE A 4 4.13 -1.48 0.93
C ILE A 4 4.59 -2.34 -0.25
N THR A 5 3.89 -3.45 -0.50
CA THR A 5 4.27 -4.40 -1.57
C THR A 5 3.43 -4.22 -2.83
N GLU A 6 2.25 -3.62 -2.73
CA GLU A 6 1.42 -3.28 -3.89
C GLU A 6 0.84 -1.86 -3.77
N VAL A 7 0.84 -1.15 -4.89
CA VAL A 7 0.32 0.22 -5.01
C VAL A 7 -0.56 0.30 -6.24
N SER A 8 -1.70 0.97 -6.10
CA SER A 8 -2.63 1.27 -7.18
C SER A 8 -3.04 2.73 -7.10
N ARG A 9 -3.79 3.24 -8.09
CA ARG A 9 -4.28 4.62 -8.04
C ARG A 9 -5.14 4.96 -6.81
N THR A 10 -5.78 3.96 -6.21
CA THR A 10 -6.83 4.14 -5.19
C THR A 10 -6.56 3.38 -3.89
N GLY A 11 -5.44 2.66 -3.80
CA GLY A 11 -5.23 1.72 -2.71
C GLY A 11 -3.83 1.18 -2.64
N VAL A 12 -3.48 0.67 -1.47
CA VAL A 12 -2.18 0.07 -1.17
C VAL A 12 -2.38 -1.25 -0.43
N PHE A 13 -1.47 -2.19 -0.63
CA PHE A 13 -1.35 -3.36 0.23
C PHE A 13 -0.14 -3.20 1.14
N ILE A 14 -0.35 -3.49 2.43
CA ILE A 14 0.67 -3.41 3.46
C ILE A 14 0.90 -4.81 3.99
N GLU A 15 2.12 -5.31 3.82
CA GLU A 15 2.60 -6.52 4.47
C GLU A 15 3.03 -6.19 5.90
N THR A 16 2.41 -6.85 6.88
CA THR A 16 2.73 -6.71 8.31
C THR A 16 2.01 -7.79 9.12
N ASP A 17 2.60 -8.17 10.26
CA ASP A 17 1.95 -9.04 11.25
C ASP A 17 0.81 -8.33 12.02
N GLU A 18 0.83 -7.00 12.04
CA GLU A 18 -0.15 -6.17 12.75
C GLU A 18 -1.38 -5.89 11.88
N ILE A 19 -2.25 -6.89 11.73
CA ILE A 19 -3.41 -6.81 10.83
C ILE A 19 -4.62 -6.16 11.52
N PRO A 20 -5.10 -4.98 11.04
CA PRO A 20 -6.33 -4.37 11.51
C PRO A 20 -7.57 -5.13 11.03
N ARG A 21 -8.72 -4.87 11.66
CA ARG A 21 -10.00 -5.43 11.25
C ARG A 21 -10.47 -4.83 9.91
N SER A 22 -11.13 -5.63 9.09
CA SER A 22 -11.86 -5.12 7.91
C SER A 22 -12.87 -4.04 8.31
N GLY A 23 -12.96 -2.98 7.50
CA GLY A 23 -13.75 -1.78 7.76
C GLY A 23 -13.08 -0.78 8.72
N ALA A 24 -11.92 -1.10 9.30
CA ALA A 24 -11.19 -0.14 10.13
C ALA A 24 -10.66 1.03 9.29
N VAL A 25 -10.76 2.24 9.83
CA VAL A 25 -10.08 3.42 9.27
C VAL A 25 -8.66 3.44 9.80
N VAL A 26 -7.68 3.53 8.90
CA VAL A 26 -6.25 3.55 9.20
C VAL A 26 -5.63 4.84 8.70
N ALA A 27 -4.60 5.30 9.41
CA ALA A 27 -3.67 6.31 8.95
C ALA A 27 -2.34 5.64 8.65
N LEU A 28 -1.78 5.89 7.47
CA LEU A 28 -0.50 5.36 7.03
C LEU A 28 0.45 6.53 6.80
N GLN A 29 1.68 6.40 7.26
CA GLN A 29 2.72 7.38 7.02
C GLN A 29 3.99 6.65 6.60
N PHE A 30 4.57 7.06 5.47
CA PHE A 30 5.79 6.46 4.96
C PHE A 30 6.62 7.47 4.16
N TRP A 31 7.91 7.19 4.06
CA TRP A 31 8.83 7.96 3.22
C TRP A 31 8.95 7.31 1.85
N THR A 32 8.91 8.09 0.79
CA THR A 32 9.19 7.62 -0.56
C THR A 32 10.71 7.47 -0.78
N PRO A 33 11.15 6.71 -1.79
CA PRO A 33 12.55 6.70 -2.21
C PRO A 33 13.09 8.08 -2.62
N THR A 34 12.22 8.99 -3.05
CA THR A 34 12.56 10.39 -3.38
C THR A 34 12.74 11.28 -2.15
N GLY A 35 12.45 10.77 -0.94
CA GLY A 35 12.59 11.49 0.32
C GLY A 35 11.35 12.28 0.75
N ASP A 36 10.22 12.10 0.08
CA ASP A 36 8.96 12.75 0.41
C ASP A 36 8.20 11.98 1.49
N LEU A 37 7.58 12.70 2.43
CA LEU A 37 6.69 12.10 3.42
C LEU A 37 5.27 12.01 2.86
N VAL A 38 4.72 10.80 2.79
CA VAL A 38 3.35 10.54 2.37
C VAL A 38 2.50 10.21 3.60
N ASP A 39 1.43 10.96 3.78
CA ASP A 39 0.41 10.71 4.80
C ASP A 39 -0.91 10.33 4.12
N LEU A 40 -1.43 9.15 4.44
CA LEU A 40 -2.63 8.58 3.84
C LEU A 40 -3.67 8.25 4.90
N ARG A 41 -4.93 8.39 4.52
CA ARG A 41 -6.07 7.84 5.26
C ARG A 41 -6.92 6.97 4.36
N GLY A 42 -7.33 5.84 4.89
CA GLY A 42 -8.16 4.90 4.15
C GLY A 42 -8.87 3.89 5.03
N GLU A 43 -9.65 3.03 4.39
CA GLU A 43 -10.40 1.96 5.01
C GLU A 43 -9.80 0.62 4.60
N VAL A 44 -9.62 -0.28 5.58
CA VAL A 44 -9.22 -1.66 5.32
C VAL A 44 -10.36 -2.39 4.63
N ARG A 45 -10.19 -2.77 3.36
CA ARG A 45 -11.24 -3.47 2.60
C ARG A 45 -11.12 -4.98 2.67
N TRP A 46 -9.91 -5.48 2.84
CA TRP A 46 -9.62 -6.90 2.99
C TRP A 46 -8.31 -7.09 3.76
N ASN A 47 -8.15 -8.24 4.40
CA ASN A 47 -6.93 -8.64 5.09
C ASN A 47 -6.69 -10.14 4.93
N THR A 48 -5.49 -10.61 5.24
CA THR A 48 -5.14 -12.03 5.08
C THR A 48 -5.31 -12.87 6.35
N GLN A 49 -5.86 -12.29 7.42
CA GLN A 49 -6.15 -13.02 8.67
C GLN A 49 -7.10 -14.20 8.41
N GLY A 50 -6.64 -15.41 8.76
CA GLY A 50 -7.46 -16.63 8.68
C GLY A 50 -7.44 -17.34 7.32
N LEU A 51 -6.65 -16.88 6.34
CA LEU A 51 -6.40 -17.63 5.11
C LEU A 51 -5.40 -18.76 5.39
N ALA A 52 -5.90 -19.99 5.57
CA ALA A 52 -5.10 -21.20 5.86
C ALA A 52 -4.06 -21.58 4.78
N SER A 53 -4.01 -20.85 3.66
CA SER A 53 -3.15 -21.12 2.50
C SER A 53 -2.28 -19.92 2.09
N ALA A 54 -2.40 -18.76 2.74
CA ALA A 54 -1.61 -17.58 2.39
C ALA A 54 -0.29 -17.56 3.18
N ALA A 55 0.46 -18.67 3.15
CA ALA A 55 1.68 -18.85 3.93
C ALA A 55 2.77 -17.81 3.63
N ASP A 56 2.62 -17.03 2.56
CA ASP A 56 3.66 -16.10 2.09
C ASP A 56 3.25 -14.61 2.14
N LEU A 57 2.00 -14.25 2.46
CA LEU A 57 1.55 -12.84 2.47
C LEU A 57 0.66 -12.53 3.68
N THR A 58 1.27 -11.99 4.74
CA THR A 58 0.57 -11.54 5.95
C THR A 58 0.39 -10.02 5.88
N GLY A 59 -0.84 -9.53 5.69
CA GLY A 59 -1.07 -8.11 5.45
C GLY A 59 -2.52 -7.69 5.27
N PHE A 60 -2.70 -6.46 4.81
CA PHE A 60 -4.03 -5.89 4.57
C PHE A 60 -4.05 -4.86 3.43
N GLY A 61 -5.16 -4.85 2.70
CA GLY A 61 -5.42 -3.90 1.63
C GLY A 61 -6.25 -2.71 2.10
N VAL A 62 -5.78 -1.52 1.78
CA VAL A 62 -6.41 -0.24 2.14
C VAL A 62 -6.94 0.45 0.91
N LEU A 63 -8.22 0.82 0.94
CA LEU A 63 -8.81 1.76 -0.01
C LEU A 63 -8.63 3.18 0.53
N LEU A 64 -7.98 4.04 -0.24
CA LEU A 64 -7.71 5.41 0.15
C LEU A 64 -8.99 6.25 0.05
N HIS A 65 -9.24 7.08 1.06
CA HIS A 65 -10.31 8.08 0.99
C HIS A 65 -9.95 9.19 0.01
N GLU A 66 -8.67 9.57 0.00
CA GLU A 66 -8.09 10.56 -0.90
C GLU A 66 -6.68 10.12 -1.29
N ALA A 67 -6.31 10.36 -2.54
CA ALA A 67 -4.95 10.24 -3.03
C ALA A 67 -4.29 11.64 -3.03
N PRO A 68 -3.53 12.02 -1.99
CA PRO A 68 -2.87 13.32 -1.95
C PRO A 68 -1.77 13.40 -3.01
N GLN A 69 -1.32 14.61 -3.34
CA GLN A 69 -0.32 14.82 -4.39
C GLN A 69 0.96 13.98 -4.21
N PRO A 70 1.60 13.91 -3.02
CA PRO A 70 2.80 13.09 -2.81
C PRO A 70 2.59 11.61 -3.14
N TYR A 71 1.39 11.08 -2.87
CA TYR A 71 1.06 9.70 -3.22
C TYR A 71 0.90 9.50 -4.72
N ARG A 72 0.31 10.46 -5.43
CA ARG A 72 0.16 10.39 -6.90
C ARG A 72 1.51 10.44 -7.59
N GLU A 73 2.42 11.27 -7.09
CA GLU A 73 3.80 11.38 -7.57
C GLU A 73 4.56 10.07 -7.32
N PHE A 74 4.44 9.49 -6.12
CA PHE A 74 4.97 8.17 -5.81
C PHE A 74 4.42 7.06 -6.72
N PHE A 75 3.10 7.02 -6.93
CA PHE A 75 2.46 6.04 -7.82
C PHE A 75 2.94 6.21 -9.27
N ALA A 76 3.07 7.44 -9.77
CA ALA A 76 3.59 7.70 -11.10
C ALA A 76 5.05 7.26 -11.25
N TRP A 77 5.88 7.47 -10.22
CA TRP A 77 7.27 7.00 -10.19
C TRP A 77 7.34 5.47 -10.27
N ILE A 78 6.57 4.73 -9.46
CA ILE A 78 6.52 3.26 -9.53
C ILE A 78 6.14 2.78 -10.94
N GLN A 79 5.17 3.45 -11.58
CA GLN A 79 4.72 3.08 -12.91
C GLN A 79 5.78 3.31 -13.99
N ALA A 80 6.61 4.35 -13.83
CA ALA A 80 7.73 4.61 -14.74
C ALA A 80 8.80 3.52 -14.63
N GLU A 81 9.22 3.18 -13.40
CA GLU A 81 10.26 2.15 -13.17
C GLU A 81 9.82 0.78 -13.73
N LYS A 82 8.54 0.40 -13.54
CA LYS A 82 8.00 -0.85 -14.08
C LYS A 82 7.95 -0.91 -15.61
N GLU A 83 7.86 0.22 -16.29
CA GLU A 83 7.88 0.29 -17.75
C GLU A 83 9.31 0.11 -18.27
N GLU A 84 10.31 0.66 -17.58
CA GLU A 84 11.73 0.50 -17.91
C GLU A 84 12.22 -0.96 -17.77
N ASP A 85 11.77 -1.70 -16.75
CA ASP A 85 12.09 -3.14 -16.57
C ASP A 85 11.51 -4.07 -17.66
N LEU A 86 10.54 -3.62 -18.46
CA LEU A 86 9.88 -4.44 -19.50
C LEU A 86 10.52 -4.29 -20.89
N ASP A 87 11.36 -3.28 -21.07
CA ASP A 87 12.04 -2.96 -22.33
C ASP A 87 13.51 -3.47 -22.39
N GLU A 88 13.99 -4.20 -21.36
CA GLU A 88 15.28 -4.92 -21.30
C GLU A 88 15.18 -6.43 -21.60
#